data_AF-A0A958TMC5-F1
#
_entry.id   AF-A0A958TMC5-F1
#
_cell.length_a   1.000
_cell.length_b   1.000
_cell.length_c   1.000
_cell.angle_alpha   90.00
_cell.angle_beta   90.00
_cell.angle_gamma   90.00
#
_symmetry.space_group_name_H-M   'P 1'
#
loop_
_entity.id
_entity.type
_entity.pdbx_description
1 polymer ?
#
loop_
_entity_poly.entity_id
_entity_poly.type
_entity_poly.pdbx_seq_one_letter_code
_entity_poly.pdbx_strand_id
1 'polypeptide(L)'
;MLLFNKIGVKLMIAVSILVILILAVFAYFSIKFQSDILTAEVERHANQLSETIRQSTRFDMLANRREHLHNIINEIGKETSIRNVRVLNKEGEIIYSNLENEIGDMVDKNAESCYV
;
A
#
# COMPACT_ATOMS: atom_id res chain seq x y z
N MET A 1 24.84 3.49 45.97
CA MET A 1 26.08 3.87 45.27
C MET A 1 27.30 3.00 45.64
N LEU A 2 27.12 1.73 46.05
CA LEU A 2 28.23 0.84 46.49
C LEU A 2 28.30 -0.53 45.75
N LEU A 3 27.43 -0.78 44.77
CA LEU A 3 27.49 -1.99 43.94
C LEU A 3 28.37 -1.85 42.68
N PHE A 4 28.55 -0.63 42.16
CA PHE A 4 29.24 -0.38 40.88
C PHE A 4 30.77 -0.52 40.92
N ASN A 5 31.38 -0.61 42.12
CA ASN A 5 32.84 -0.76 42.27
C ASN A 5 33.31 -2.22 42.22
N LYS A 6 32.41 -3.21 42.15
CA LYS A 6 32.79 -4.61 41.95
C LYS A 6 32.95 -4.89 40.45
N ILE A 7 34.10 -5.44 40.07
CA ILE A 7 34.42 -5.85 38.69
C ILE A 7 33.29 -6.67 38.04
N GLY A 8 32.60 -7.52 38.81
CA GLY A 8 31.45 -8.29 38.34
C GLY A 8 30.26 -7.44 37.87
N VAL A 9 29.96 -6.32 38.53
CA VAL A 9 28.86 -5.43 38.14
C VAL A 9 29.23 -4.65 36.88
N LYS A 10 30.49 -4.22 36.76
CA LYS A 10 30.99 -3.52 35.56
C LYS A 10 30.94 -4.42 34.32
N LEU A 11 31.24 -5.71 34.49
CA LEU A 11 31.21 -6.71 33.43
C LEU A 11 29.77 -7.06 33.02
N MET A 12 28.85 -7.22 33.98
CA MET A 12 27.42 -7.40 33.68
C MET A 12 26.86 -6.22 32.88
N ILE A 13 27.14 -4.98 33.28
CA ILE A 13 26.67 -3.79 32.56
C ILE A 13 27.23 -3.74 31.14
N ALA A 14 28.52 -4.05 30.96
CA ALA A 14 29.14 -4.07 29.63
C ALA A 14 28.47 -5.11 28.70
N VAL A 15 28.19 -6.32 29.21
CA VAL A 15 27.51 -7.36 28.45
C VAL A 15 26.07 -6.98 28.13
N SER A 16 25.33 -6.42 29.10
CA SER A 16 23.97 -5.94 28.86
C SER A 16 23.91 -4.87 27.79
N ILE A 17 24.83 -3.89 27.81
CA ILE A 17 24.91 -2.85 26.78
C ILE A 17 25.19 -3.47 25.41
N LEU A 18 26.13 -4.41 25.33
CA LEU A 18 26.46 -5.09 24.07
C LEU A 18 25.25 -5.84 23.49
N VAL A 19 24.52 -6.58 24.33
CA VAL A 19 23.31 -7.31 23.91
C VAL A 19 22.23 -6.34 23.44
N ILE A 20 22.00 -5.25 24.16
CA ILE A 20 21.03 -4.22 23.77
C ILE A 20 21.39 -3.61 22.42
N LEU A 21 22.68 -3.31 22.19
CA LEU A 21 23.14 -2.77 20.91
C LEU A 21 22.89 -3.74 19.74
N ILE A 22 23.22 -5.02 19.92
CA ILE A 22 22.99 -6.04 18.89
C ILE A 22 21.50 -6.18 18.58
N LEU A 23 20.65 -6.26 19.62
CA LEU A 23 19.21 -6.36 19.46
C LEU A 23 18.61 -5.12 18.78
N ALA A 24 19.08 -3.92 19.14
CA ALA A 24 18.62 -2.68 18.53
C ALA A 24 18.95 -2.60 17.04
N VAL A 25 20.19 -2.96 16.66
CA VAL A 25 20.60 -3.02 15.25
C VAL A 25 19.77 -4.06 14.50
N PHE A 26 19.62 -5.26 15.05
CA PHE A 26 18.83 -6.31 14.42
C PHE A 26 17.35 -5.90 14.24
N ALA A 27 16.73 -5.32 15.26
CA ALA A 27 15.36 -4.83 15.19
C ALA A 27 15.20 -3.75 14.12
N TYR A 28 16.14 -2.81 14.04
CA TYR A 28 16.13 -1.75 13.03
C TYR A 28 16.14 -2.32 11.60
N PHE A 29 17.06 -3.25 11.31
CA PHE A 29 17.14 -3.88 9.99
C PHE A 29 15.89 -4.73 9.69
N SER A 30 15.40 -5.48 10.67
CA SER A 30 14.23 -6.34 10.51
C SER A 30 12.97 -5.55 10.20
N ILE A 31 12.73 -4.45 10.91
CA ILE A 31 11.57 -3.57 10.67
C ILE A 31 11.68 -2.95 9.27
N LYS A 32 12.85 -2.45 8.90
CA LYS A 32 13.06 -1.82 7.59
C LYS A 32 12.76 -2.78 6.44
N PHE A 33 13.25 -4.02 6.54
CA PHE A 33 13.04 -5.05 5.52
C PHE A 33 11.57 -5.50 5.44
N GLN A 34 10.90 -5.69 6.57
CA GLN A 34 9.50 -6.11 6.60
C GLN A 34 8.56 -5.04 6.02
N SER A 35 8.81 -3.76 6.30
CA SER A 35 7.99 -2.67 5.75
C SER A 35 8.05 -2.62 4.22
N ASP A 36 9.23 -2.81 3.63
CA ASP A 36 9.40 -2.75 2.18
C ASP A 36 8.69 -3.94 1.50
N ILE A 37 8.77 -5.15 2.08
CA ILE A 37 8.06 -6.34 1.57
C ILE A 37 6.54 -6.18 1.67
N LEU A 38 6.04 -5.73 2.83
CA LEU A 38 4.58 -5.57 3.03
C LEU A 38 4.01 -4.52 2.07
N THR A 39 4.74 -3.45 1.80
CA THR A 39 4.33 -2.41 0.84
C THR A 39 4.26 -2.97 -0.57
N ALA A 40 5.29 -3.71 -1.00
CA ALA A 40 5.31 -4.35 -2.32
C ALA A 40 4.19 -5.39 -2.49
N GLU A 41 3.85 -6.12 -1.44
CA GLU A 41 2.76 -7.10 -1.48
C GLU A 41 1.38 -6.42 -1.62
N VAL A 42 1.16 -5.32 -0.91
CA VAL A 42 -0.07 -4.51 -1.06
C VAL A 42 -0.17 -3.94 -2.48
N GLU A 43 0.93 -3.43 -3.04
CA GLU A 43 0.96 -2.95 -4.42
C GLU A 43 0.64 -4.06 -5.42
N ARG A 44 1.24 -5.24 -5.25
CA ARG A 44 0.98 -6.42 -6.09
C ARG A 44 -0.48 -6.82 -6.05
N HIS A 45 -1.08 -6.88 -4.87
CA HIS A 45 -2.50 -7.21 -4.71
C HIS A 45 -3.42 -6.16 -5.32
N ALA A 46 -3.11 -4.87 -5.15
CA ALA A 46 -3.87 -3.79 -5.79
C ALA A 46 -3.84 -3.92 -7.32
N ASN A 47 -2.66 -4.15 -7.91
CA ASN A 47 -2.51 -4.32 -9.36
C ASN A 47 -3.25 -5.57 -9.88
N GLN A 48 -3.16 -6.69 -9.17
CA GLN A 48 -3.88 -7.92 -9.54
C GLN A 48 -5.40 -7.73 -9.50
N LEU A 49 -5.91 -7.04 -8.47
CA LEU A 49 -7.32 -6.70 -8.37
C LEU A 49 -7.74 -5.77 -9.51
N SER A 50 -6.98 -4.71 -9.79
CA SER A 50 -7.25 -3.79 -10.90
C SER A 50 -7.33 -4.50 -12.25
N GLU A 51 -6.38 -5.38 -12.55
CA GLU A 51 -6.41 -6.16 -13.80
C GLU A 51 -7.59 -7.14 -13.85
N THR A 52 -7.96 -7.74 -12.70
CA THR A 52 -9.12 -8.62 -12.61
C THR A 52 -10.42 -7.87 -12.86
N ILE A 53 -10.56 -6.66 -12.30
CA ILE A 53 -11.71 -5.78 -12.53
C ILE A 53 -11.77 -5.37 -14.00
N ARG A 54 -10.63 -4.92 -14.57
CA ARG A 54 -10.54 -4.52 -15.98
C ARG A 54 -10.92 -5.66 -16.93
N GLN A 55 -10.44 -6.87 -16.64
CA GLN A 55 -10.73 -8.05 -17.46
C GLN A 55 -12.19 -8.50 -17.32
N SER A 56 -12.73 -8.53 -16.09
CA SER A 56 -14.12 -8.95 -15.83
C SER A 56 -15.14 -8.00 -16.45
N THR A 57 -14.82 -6.70 -16.49
CA THR A 57 -15.69 -5.66 -17.05
C THR A 57 -15.41 -5.35 -18.52
N ARG A 58 -14.41 -5.99 -19.14
CA ARG A 58 -13.96 -5.72 -20.52
C ARG A 58 -15.11 -5.76 -21.54
N PHE A 59 -15.97 -6.77 -21.47
CA PHE A 59 -17.09 -6.90 -22.39
C PHE A 59 -18.16 -5.82 -22.18
N ASP A 60 -18.39 -5.40 -20.93
CA ASP A 60 -19.32 -4.31 -20.63
C ASP A 60 -18.79 -2.97 -21.13
N MET A 61 -17.49 -2.73 -20.99
CA MET A 61 -16.83 -1.55 -21.56
C MET A 61 -16.96 -1.52 -23.09
N LEU A 62 -16.66 -2.64 -23.77
CA LEU A 62 -16.76 -2.75 -25.23
C LEU A 62 -18.19 -2.58 -25.74
N ALA A 63 -19.17 -3.08 -24.98
CA ALA A 63 -20.59 -2.94 -25.30
C ALA A 63 -21.18 -1.59 -24.82
N ASN A 64 -20.38 -0.69 -24.25
CA ASN A 64 -20.81 0.58 -23.66
C ASN A 64 -21.97 0.43 -22.66
N ARG A 65 -21.98 -0.66 -21.87
CA ARG A 65 -22.95 -0.93 -20.81
C ARG A 65 -22.58 -0.18 -19.52
N ARG A 66 -22.69 1.15 -19.57
CA ARG A 66 -22.25 2.07 -18.50
C ARG A 66 -22.94 1.84 -17.16
N GLU A 67 -24.24 1.57 -17.16
CA GLU A 67 -24.99 1.30 -15.93
C GLU A 67 -24.50 0.03 -15.22
N HIS A 68 -24.26 -1.05 -15.98
CA HIS A 68 -23.77 -2.30 -15.41
C HIS A 68 -22.35 -2.14 -14.86
N LEU A 69 -21.47 -1.46 -15.61
CA LEU A 69 -20.12 -1.12 -15.15
C LEU A 69 -20.17 -0.28 -13.86
N HIS A 70 -21.06 0.72 -13.80
CA HIS A 70 -21.25 1.57 -12.63
C HIS A 70 -21.63 0.74 -11.39
N ASN A 71 -22.60 -0.17 -11.53
CA ASN A 71 -23.03 -1.02 -10.44
C ASN A 71 -21.90 -1.93 -9.93
N ILE A 72 -21.14 -2.56 -10.83
CA ILE A 72 -19.99 -3.39 -10.46
C ILE A 72 -18.96 -2.59 -9.66
N ILE A 73 -18.55 -1.43 -10.17
CA ILE A 73 -17.52 -0.59 -9.54
C ILE A 73 -18.01 -0.01 -8.21
N ASN A 74 -19.29 0.36 -8.12
CA ASN A 74 -19.90 0.85 -6.88
C ASN A 74 -19.96 -0.24 -5.80
N GLU A 75 -20.34 -1.47 -6.14
CA GLU A 75 -20.33 -2.59 -5.18
C GLU A 75 -18.90 -2.89 -4.70
N ILE A 76 -17.92 -2.88 -5.60
CA ILE A 76 -16.50 -3.01 -5.24
C ILE A 76 -16.06 -1.85 -4.33
N GLY A 77 -16.50 -0.63 -4.62
CA GLY A 77 -16.16 0.57 -3.84
C GLY A 77 -16.73 0.58 -2.41
N LYS A 78 -17.71 -0.27 -2.09
CA LYS A 78 -18.27 -0.44 -0.74
C LYS A 78 -17.46 -1.39 0.14
N GLU A 79 -16.54 -2.17 -0.44
CA GLU A 79 -15.73 -3.13 0.30
C GLU A 79 -14.77 -2.40 1.25
N THR A 80 -14.81 -2.76 2.54
CA THR A 80 -13.99 -2.10 3.59
C THR A 80 -12.48 -2.24 3.38
N SER A 81 -12.05 -3.26 2.63
CA SER A 81 -10.65 -3.49 2.29
C SER A 81 -10.16 -2.63 1.12
N ILE A 82 -11.07 -1.96 0.41
CA ILE A 82 -10.75 -1.13 -0.76
C ILE A 82 -10.87 0.34 -0.36
N ARG A 83 -9.72 1.02 -0.29
CA ARG A 83 -9.67 2.43 0.10
C ARG A 83 -10.17 3.37 -1.00
N ASN A 84 -9.77 3.11 -2.25
CA ASN A 84 -10.15 3.93 -3.39
C ASN A 84 -10.16 3.06 -4.66
N VAL A 85 -11.17 3.22 -5.50
CA VAL A 85 -11.26 2.62 -6.84
C VAL A 85 -11.66 3.71 -7.83
N ARG A 86 -10.94 3.77 -8.96
CA ARG A 86 -11.19 4.73 -10.04
C ARG A 86 -11.19 4.02 -11.39
N VAL A 87 -12.08 4.42 -12.28
CA VAL A 87 -12.06 4.02 -13.69
C VAL A 87 -11.78 5.26 -14.52
N LEU A 88 -10.81 5.13 -15.42
CA LEU A 88 -10.35 6.21 -16.29
C LEU A 88 -10.85 5.99 -17.71
N ASN A 89 -11.21 7.06 -18.42
CA ASN A 89 -11.36 7.00 -19.87
C ASN A 89 -9.99 7.01 -20.58
N LYS A 90 -9.99 6.94 -21.92
CA LYS A 90 -8.76 6.90 -22.71
C LYS A 90 -7.97 8.20 -22.61
N GLU A 91 -8.65 9.30 -22.31
CA GLU A 91 -8.11 10.63 -22.18
C GLU A 91 -7.51 10.87 -20.78
N GLY A 92 -7.78 10.00 -19.80
CA GLY A 92 -7.29 10.11 -18.41
C GLY A 92 -8.24 10.83 -17.45
N GLU A 93 -9.49 11.03 -17.84
CA GLU A 93 -10.55 11.55 -16.97
C GLU A 93 -11.09 10.43 -16.08
N ILE A 94 -11.35 10.74 -14.80
CA ILE A 94 -12.00 9.83 -13.87
C ILE A 94 -13.49 9.78 -14.18
N ILE A 95 -13.94 8.71 -14.83
CA ILE A 95 -15.35 8.49 -15.19
C ILE A 95 -16.15 7.80 -14.09
N TYR A 96 -15.47 7.09 -13.19
CA TYR A 96 -16.06 6.51 -11.98
C TYR A 96 -15.06 6.57 -10.83
N SER A 97 -15.56 6.85 -9.63
CA SER A 97 -14.80 6.78 -8.39
C SER A 97 -15.74 6.43 -7.24
N ASN A 98 -15.24 5.76 -6.20
CA ASN A 98 -15.96 5.65 -4.93
C ASN A 98 -15.93 6.96 -4.13
N LEU A 99 -15.08 7.91 -4.54
CA LEU A 99 -15.07 9.29 -4.07
C LEU A 99 -15.73 10.18 -5.12
N GLU A 100 -17.01 10.51 -4.92
CA GLU A 100 -17.82 11.26 -5.90
C GLU A 100 -17.21 12.60 -6.29
N ASN A 101 -16.45 13.23 -5.40
CA ASN A 101 -15.79 14.52 -5.62
C ASN A 101 -14.61 14.46 -6.61
N GLU A 102 -14.14 13.27 -6.98
CA GLU A 102 -13.05 13.08 -7.95
C GLU A 102 -13.59 12.81 -9.37
N ILE A 103 -14.90 12.62 -9.55
CA ILE A 103 -15.48 12.29 -10.85
C ILE A 103 -15.42 13.53 -11.75
N GLY A 104 -14.87 13.36 -12.95
CA GLY A 104 -14.61 14.43 -13.92
C GLY A 104 -13.22 15.07 -13.78
N ASP A 105 -12.46 14.75 -12.73
CA ASP A 105 -11.08 15.21 -12.60
C ASP A 105 -10.18 14.46 -13.59
N MET A 106 -9.20 15.18 -14.12
CA MET A 106 -8.14 14.62 -14.94
C MET A 106 -7.03 14.08 -14.04
N VAL A 107 -6.59 12.85 -14.30
CA VAL A 107 -5.40 12.34 -13.62
C VAL A 107 -4.17 13.15 -14.03
N ASP A 108 -3.27 13.36 -13.07
CA ASP A 108 -1.98 13.95 -13.38
C ASP A 108 -1.14 12.95 -14.17
N LYS A 109 -1.05 13.19 -15.48
CA LYS A 109 -0.25 12.35 -16.40
C LYS A 109 1.26 12.50 -16.18
N ASN A 110 1.69 13.50 -15.39
CA ASN A 110 3.08 13.69 -15.00
C ASN A 110 3.40 13.02 -13.65
N ALA A 111 2.44 12.32 -13.03
CA ALA A 111 2.68 11.55 -11.82
C ALA A 111 3.70 10.44 -12.08
N GLU A 112 4.51 10.13 -11.06
CA GLU A 112 5.59 9.13 -11.09
C GLU A 112 5.12 7.75 -11.59
N SER A 113 3.85 7.38 -11.36
CA SER A 113 3.26 6.12 -11.82
C SER A 113 2.86 6.08 -13.30
N CYS A 114 2.83 7.21 -14.00
CA CYS A 114 2.46 7.31 -15.42
C CYS A 114 3.68 7.44 -16.35
N TYR A 115 4.88 7.61 -15.79
CA TYR A 115 6.15 7.64 -16.52
C TYR A 115 6.93 6.36 -16.19
N VAL A 116 6.93 5.41 -17.12
CA VAL A 116 7.82 4.23 -17.13
C VAL A 116 8.63 4.22 -18.41
#